data_AF-A0A2J6TDC9-F1
#
_entry.id   AF-A0A2J6TDC9-F1
#
_cell.length_a   1.000
_cell.length_b   1.000
_cell.length_c   1.000
_cell.angle_alpha   90.00
_cell.angle_beta   90.00
_cell.angle_gamma   90.00
#
_symmetry.space_group_name_H-M   'P 1'
#
loop_
_entity.id
_entity.type
_entity.pdbx_description
1 polymer ?
#
loop_
_entity_poly.entity_id
_entity_poly.type
_entity_poly.pdbx_seq_one_letter_code
_entity_poly.pdbx_strand_id
1 'polypeptide(L)' 'IQINLELEKLIIFYIRYRAYKYKVILLVALFELSILLKYINNIFFNYLNIFYIAYLNNILIYSNNSLEYKNYI' A
#
# COMPACT_ATOMS: atom_id res chain seq x y z
N ILE A 1 -2.51 2.43 -9.49
CA ILE A 1 -1.95 1.16 -10.00
C ILE A 1 -3.10 0.40 -10.63
N GLN A 2 -3.04 0.11 -11.93
CA GLN A 2 -4.08 -0.61 -12.66
C GLN A 2 -3.89 -2.11 -12.45
N ILE A 3 -4.97 -2.86 -12.21
CA ILE A 3 -4.90 -4.29 -11.94
C ILE A 3 -4.62 -5.03 -13.26
N ASN A 4 -3.67 -5.97 -13.24
CA ASN A 4 -3.35 -6.83 -14.38
C ASN A 4 -4.51 -7.79 -14.67
N LEU A 5 -4.79 -8.06 -15.96
CA LEU A 5 -5.92 -8.87 -16.43
C LEU A 5 -5.95 -10.28 -15.82
N GLU A 6 -4.79 -10.86 -15.51
CA GLU A 6 -4.69 -12.21 -14.90
C GLU A 6 -5.15 -12.27 -13.45
N LEU A 7 -5.05 -11.17 -12.70
CA LEU A 7 -5.50 -11.07 -11.31
C LEU A 7 -7.01 -10.80 -11.20
N GLU A 8 -7.70 -10.56 -12.31
CA GLU A 8 -9.11 -10.16 -12.32
C GLU A 8 -10.06 -11.20 -11.72
N LYS A 9 -9.70 -12.49 -11.77
CA LYS A 9 -10.51 -13.55 -11.17
C LYS A 9 -10.40 -13.60 -9.64
N LEU A 10 -9.30 -13.09 -9.08
CA LEU A 10 -9.01 -13.10 -7.64
C LEU A 10 -9.65 -11.93 -6.87
N ILE A 11 -10.17 -10.93 -7.60
CA ILE A 11 -10.80 -9.71 -7.07
C ILE A 11 -12.33 -9.70 -7.18
N ILE A 12 -12.93 -10.85 -7.55
CA ILE A 12 -14.38 -11.02 -7.55
C ILE A 12 -14.82 -11.49 -6.17
N PHE A 13 -15.74 -10.77 -5.53
CA PHE A 13 -16.34 -11.16 -4.26
C PHE A 13 -17.85 -11.23 -4.38
N TYR A 14 -18.46 -12.11 -3.59
CA TYR A 14 -19.90 -12.32 -3.57
C TYR A 14 -20.49 -11.73 -2.30
N ILE A 15 -21.48 -10.87 -2.47
CA ILE A 15 -22.45 -10.57 -1.41
C ILE A 15 -23.66 -11.48 -1.64
N ARG A 16 -24.51 -11.65 -0.62
CA ARG A 16 -25.68 -12.55 -0.53
C ARG A 16 -26.50 -12.77 -1.81
N TYR A 17 -26.56 -11.81 -2.75
CA TYR A 17 -27.28 -11.95 -4.03
C TYR A 17 -26.53 -11.45 -5.27
N ARG A 18 -25.28 -10.95 -5.17
CA ARG A 18 -24.57 -10.36 -6.31
C ARG A 18 -23.06 -10.53 -6.21
N ALA A 19 -22.44 -10.72 -7.37
CA ALA A 19 -21.00 -10.67 -7.55
C ALA A 19 -20.55 -9.24 -7.87
N TYR A 20 -19.46 -8.82 -7.26
CA TYR A 20 -18.82 -7.53 -7.49
C TYR A 20 -17.34 -7.76 -7.79
N LYS A 21 -16.75 -6.86 -8.58
CA LYS A 21 -15.33 -6.89 -8.93
C LYS A 21 -14.70 -5.57 -8.50
N TYR A 22 -13.57 -5.65 -7.81
CA TYR A 22 -12.82 -4.44 -7.47
C TYR A 22 -12.19 -3.82 -8.71
N LYS A 23 -12.32 -2.50 -8.85
CA LYS A 23 -11.69 -1.72 -9.92
C LYS A 23 -10.30 -1.19 -9.51
N VAL A 24 -10.01 -1.20 -8.21
CA VAL A 24 -8.78 -0.71 -7.59
C VAL A 24 -8.30 -1.77 -6.60
N ILE A 25 -6.97 -1.89 -6.43
CA ILE A 25 -6.30 -2.81 -5.51
C ILE A 25 -6.90 -2.70 -4.11
N LEU A 26 -7.25 -3.85 -3.54
CA LEU A 26 -7.77 -3.90 -2.18
C LEU A 26 -6.61 -4.19 -1.23
N LEU A 27 -6.42 -3.31 -0.27
CA LEU A 27 -5.31 -3.33 0.70
C LEU A 27 -5.19 -4.64 1.51
N VAL A 28 -6.19 -5.52 1.47
CA VAL A 28 -6.25 -6.78 2.24
C VAL A 28 -5.57 -7.97 1.53
N ALA A 29 -5.33 -7.90 0.21
CA ALA A 29 -4.74 -9.03 -0.51
C ALA A 29 -3.21 -9.10 -0.30
N LEU A 30 -2.74 -10.17 0.36
CA LEU A 30 -1.31 -10.43 0.66
C LEU A 30 -0.37 -10.38 -0.56
N PHE A 31 -0.86 -10.74 -1.75
CA PHE A 31 -0.06 -10.63 -2.99
C PHE A 31 0.04 -9.18 -3.50
N GLU A 32 -0.97 -8.35 -3.29
CA GLU A 32 -1.01 -6.94 -3.73
C GLU A 32 -0.19 -6.02 -2.82
N LEU A 33 -0.03 -6.41 -1.56
CA LEU A 33 0.87 -5.80 -0.58
C LEU A 33 2.31 -5.71 -1.07
N SER A 34 2.81 -6.74 -1.77
CA SER A 34 4.18 -6.74 -2.32
C SER A 34 4.38 -5.68 -3.41
N ILE A 35 3.35 -5.47 -4.25
CA ILE A 35 3.35 -4.48 -5.33
C ILE A 35 3.26 -3.07 -4.74
N LEU A 36 2.41 -2.89 -3.73
CA LEU A 36 2.22 -1.63 -3.03
C LEU A 36 3.48 -1.24 -2.26
N LEU A 37 4.10 -2.18 -1.55
CA LEU A 37 5.40 -2.00 -0.88
C LEU A 37 6.50 -1.67 -1.89
N LYS A 38 6.58 -2.36 -3.03
CA LYS A 38 7.56 -2.03 -4.08
C LYS A 38 7.34 -0.63 -4.64
N TYR A 39 6.08 -0.22 -4.82
CA TYR A 39 5.74 1.11 -5.32
C TYR A 39 6.12 2.21 -4.32
N ILE A 40 5.74 2.04 -3.05
CA ILE A 40 6.11 2.93 -1.95
C ILE A 40 7.63 2.99 -1.81
N ASN A 41 8.31 1.84 -1.82
CA ASN A 41 9.75 1.77 -1.74
C ASN A 41 10.41 2.47 -2.92
N ASN A 42 9.87 2.39 -4.15
CA ASN A 42 10.43 3.13 -5.29
C ASN A 42 10.32 4.65 -5.15
N ILE A 43 9.23 5.15 -4.54
CA ILE A 43 9.02 6.59 -4.34
C ILE A 43 9.85 7.11 -3.16
N PHE A 44 9.84 6.38 -2.05
CA PHE A 44 10.44 6.78 -0.79
C PHE A 44 11.80 6.13 -0.52
N PHE A 45 12.42 5.51 -1.54
CA PHE A 45 13.67 4.74 -1.39
C PHE A 45 14.75 5.58 -0.72
N ASN A 46 14.89 6.83 -1.17
CA ASN A 46 15.92 7.76 -0.72
C ASN A 46 15.73 8.19 0.74
N TYR A 47 14.57 7.93 1.32
CA TYR A 47 14.18 8.34 2.68
C TYR A 47 14.04 7.16 3.64
N LEU A 48 14.25 5.94 3.14
CA LEU A 48 14.17 4.70 3.90
C LEU A 48 15.25 4.69 4.99
N ASN A 49 14.84 4.42 6.24
CA ASN A 49 15.68 4.50 7.46
C ASN A 49 16.16 5.91 7.86
N ILE A 50 15.77 6.97 7.15
CA ILE A 50 16.05 8.36 7.55
C ILE A 50 14.92 8.88 8.43
N PHE A 51 13.69 8.83 7.93
CA PHE A 51 12.49 9.24 8.66
C PHE A 51 11.31 8.29 8.48
N TYR A 52 11.47 7.25 7.66
CA TYR A 52 10.36 6.41 7.22
C TYR A 52 10.70 4.92 7.16
N ILE A 53 9.77 4.08 7.62
CA ILE A 53 9.75 2.63 7.46
C ILE A 53 8.36 2.19 6.94
N ALA A 54 8.35 1.46 5.82
CA ALA A 54 7.16 0.82 5.25
C ALA A 54 7.01 -0.61 5.79
N TYR A 55 5.85 -0.98 6.33
CA TYR A 55 5.55 -2.39 6.61
C TYR A 55 4.10 -2.73 6.30
N LEU A 56 3.93 -3.70 5.39
CA LEU A 56 2.64 -4.12 4.86
C LEU A 56 1.82 -2.92 4.35
N ASN A 57 0.78 -2.57 5.10
CA ASN A 57 -0.16 -1.49 4.79
C ASN A 57 0.13 -0.20 5.54
N ASN A 58 1.10 -0.23 6.45
CA ASN A 58 1.37 0.85 7.37
C ASN A 58 2.66 1.54 7.00
N ILE A 59 2.60 2.87 7.10
CA ILE A 59 3.70 3.79 6.85
C ILE A 59 4.09 4.37 8.22
N LEU A 60 5.25 4.00 8.74
CA LEU A 60 5.75 4.54 10.01
C LEU A 60 6.71 5.71 9.72
N ILE A 61 6.27 6.92 10.04
CA ILE A 61 7.10 8.12 9.99
C ILE A 61 7.57 8.42 11.42
N TYR A 62 8.88 8.61 11.61
CA TYR A 62 9.50 8.90 12.89
C TYR A 62 10.51 10.04 12.79
N SER A 63 10.72 10.74 13.90
CA SER A 63 11.81 11.69 14.06
C SER A 63 12.24 11.74 15.53
N ASN A 64 13.44 12.24 15.79
CA ASN A 64 13.93 12.44 17.15
C ASN A 64 13.44 13.77 17.75
N ASN A 65 12.98 14.70 16.92
CA ASN A 65 12.54 16.03 17.32
C ASN A 65 11.12 16.34 16.81
N SER A 66 10.26 16.78 17.72
CA SER A 66 8.88 17.16 17.40
C SER A 66 8.77 18.30 16.36
N LEU A 67 9.77 19.19 16.31
CA LEU A 67 9.80 20.27 15.32
C LEU A 67 10.08 19.73 13.91
N GLU A 68 11.02 18.80 13.78
CA GLU A 68 11.33 18.12 12.52
C GLU A 68 10.17 17.22 12.07
N TYR A 69 9.46 16.60 13.03
CA TYR A 69 8.29 15.76 12.74
C TYR A 69 7.19 16.50 11.97
N LYS A 70 6.97 17.78 12.31
CA LYS A 70 6.00 18.64 11.62
C LYS A 70 6.35 18.92 10.16
N ASN A 71 7.62 18.75 9.77
CA ASN A 71 8.03 18.93 8.38
C ASN A 71 7.86 17.64 7.55
N TYR A 72 7.66 16.49 8.20
CA TYR A 72 7.47 15.19 7.54
C TYR A 72 6.00 14.81 7.35
N ILE A 73 5.06 15.53 7.99
CA ILE A 73 3.60 15.38 7.87
C ILE A 73 3.03 16.51 7.02
#